data_AF-A0A9D1VIG5-F1
#
_entry.id   AF-A0A9D1VIG5-F1
#
_cell.length_a   1.000
_cell.length_b   1.000
_cell.length_c   1.000
_cell.angle_alpha   90.00
_cell.angle_beta   90.00
_cell.angle_gamma   90.00
#
_symmetry.space_group_name_H-M   'P 1'
#
loop_
_entity.id
_entity.type
_entity.pdbx_description
1 polymer ?
#
loop_
_entity_poly.entity_id
_entity_poly.type
_entity_poly.pdbx_seq_one_letter_code
_entity_poly.pdbx_strand_id
1 'polypeptide(L)'
;GYAYAVDGDVYYRARKFKHYGQLSGQSIDDLEVGASEHVSADEVNKKADPMDFALWKAAKPGEISWDSPWGAGRPGWHIECSVMSTKYLADTIDIHAGGQDLEFPHHENEIAQSEAATGKKFVNYWMHNGFVTIGKDNEKMSKSLHNFITVHDIIKHVDPQVLRFFMATTQYRRPIQYSEDNLVDAQNNLAHIQTAFNNLEYRKNDATDGDDATVTNQLATFRSSFIEAMDDDINVQNGIAVVYELVKFANRYTEKKTVAKDAIENIQKLLKELLLIFGVKLTTTGQIDDETIKQLIAKRDEARRQKNFALSDQIRDDLKDQGIIIEDTPQGTRYRKE
;
A
#
# COMPACT_ATOMS: atom_id res chain seq x y z
N GLY A 1 -36.14 -8.56 -17.89
CA GLY A 1 -37.09 -8.15 -16.84
C GLY A 1 -36.54 -7.11 -15.86
N TYR A 2 -35.22 -7.06 -15.66
CA TYR A 2 -34.52 -6.12 -14.77
C TYR A 2 -34.06 -4.82 -15.43
N ALA A 3 -34.24 -4.66 -16.74
CA ALA A 3 -33.83 -3.46 -17.46
C ALA A 3 -34.96 -2.92 -18.32
N TYR A 4 -34.87 -1.64 -18.69
CA TYR A 4 -35.76 -0.96 -19.64
C TYR A 4 -34.99 0.08 -20.45
N ALA A 5 -35.41 0.26 -21.71
CA ALA A 5 -34.86 1.27 -22.59
C ALA A 5 -35.74 2.52 -22.60
N VAL A 6 -35.12 3.70 -22.70
CA VAL A 6 -35.78 5.00 -22.79
C VAL A 6 -34.86 5.96 -23.53
N ASP A 7 -35.33 6.52 -24.65
CA ASP A 7 -34.59 7.51 -25.45
C ASP A 7 -33.13 7.12 -25.79
N GLY A 8 -32.91 5.84 -26.11
CA GLY A 8 -31.59 5.27 -26.43
C GLY A 8 -30.74 4.88 -25.22
N ASP A 9 -31.11 5.31 -24.01
CA ASP A 9 -30.51 4.83 -22.76
C ASP A 9 -31.13 3.47 -22.36
N VAL A 10 -30.40 2.70 -21.55
CA VAL A 10 -30.91 1.50 -20.88
C VAL A 10 -30.60 1.60 -19.40
N TYR A 11 -31.64 1.50 -18.56
CA TYR A 11 -31.53 1.54 -17.11
C TYR A 11 -31.87 0.19 -16.48
N TYR A 12 -31.21 -0.11 -15.37
CA TYR A 12 -31.51 -1.23 -14.48
C TYR A 12 -32.57 -0.83 -13.45
N ARG A 13 -33.51 -1.72 -13.16
CA ARG A 13 -34.59 -1.57 -12.19
C ARG A 13 -34.10 -1.99 -10.81
N ALA A 14 -33.54 -1.06 -10.03
CA ALA A 14 -32.88 -1.37 -8.76
C ALA A 14 -33.83 -2.08 -7.77
N ARG A 15 -35.03 -1.51 -7.56
CA ARG A 15 -36.06 -2.07 -6.66
C ARG A 15 -36.57 -3.46 -7.04
N LYS A 16 -36.32 -3.93 -8.26
CA LYS A 16 -36.69 -5.30 -8.66
C LYS A 16 -35.76 -6.36 -8.08
N PHE A 17 -34.55 -5.96 -7.71
CA PHE A 17 -33.59 -6.84 -7.06
C PHE A 17 -33.86 -6.86 -5.54
N LYS A 18 -34.34 -8.01 -5.03
CA LYS A 18 -34.89 -8.11 -3.68
C LYS A 18 -33.90 -7.80 -2.55
N HIS A 19 -32.60 -7.98 -2.81
CA HIS A 19 -31.54 -7.85 -1.82
C HIS A 19 -30.61 -6.67 -2.13
N TYR A 20 -31.09 -5.68 -2.89
CA TYR A 20 -30.33 -4.47 -3.18
C TYR A 20 -30.08 -3.66 -1.91
N GLY A 21 -28.82 -3.29 -1.67
CA GLY A 21 -28.36 -2.60 -0.45
C GLY A 21 -27.76 -3.54 0.60
N GLN A 22 -27.71 -4.85 0.35
CA GLN A 22 -27.24 -5.83 1.33
C GLN A 22 -25.73 -5.70 1.61
N LEU A 23 -24.92 -5.36 0.60
CA LEU A 23 -23.48 -5.23 0.79
C LEU A 23 -23.17 -4.03 1.69
N SER A 24 -23.73 -2.88 1.35
CA SER A 24 -23.53 -1.61 2.06
C SER A 24 -24.29 -1.49 3.39
N GLY A 25 -25.26 -2.38 3.63
CA GLY A 25 -26.13 -2.32 4.81
C GLY A 25 -27.10 -1.13 4.81
N GLN A 26 -27.27 -0.46 3.66
CA GLN A 26 -28.13 0.72 3.54
C GLN A 26 -29.53 0.32 3.05
N SER A 27 -30.57 0.91 3.66
CA SER A 27 -31.94 0.75 3.16
C SER A 27 -32.10 1.52 1.84
N ILE A 28 -32.81 0.92 0.89
CA ILE A 28 -33.14 1.56 -0.40
C ILE A 28 -33.83 2.93 -0.19
N ASP A 29 -34.64 3.05 0.87
CA ASP A 29 -35.38 4.28 1.15
C ASP A 29 -34.47 5.39 1.72
N ASP A 30 -33.37 5.05 2.41
CA ASP A 30 -32.38 6.02 2.86
C ASP A 30 -31.51 6.52 1.69
N LEU A 31 -31.26 5.64 0.72
CA LEU A 31 -30.51 5.92 -0.50
C LEU A 31 -31.24 6.87 -1.45
N GLU A 32 -32.58 6.81 -1.47
CA GLU A 32 -33.43 7.64 -2.33
C GLU A 32 -33.23 9.13 -2.08
N VAL A 33 -33.04 9.54 -0.83
CA VAL A 33 -32.82 10.94 -0.43
C VAL A 33 -31.51 11.49 -1.00
N GLY A 34 -30.44 10.67 -1.03
CA GLY A 34 -29.11 11.10 -1.50
C GLY A 34 -28.94 11.09 -3.01
N ALA A 35 -29.56 10.14 -3.72
CA ALA A 35 -29.40 10.05 -5.17
C ALA A 35 -30.06 11.20 -5.92
N SER A 36 -31.15 11.77 -5.39
CA SER A 36 -31.84 12.91 -6.01
C SER A 36 -31.00 14.20 -6.08
N GLU A 37 -29.95 14.34 -5.28
CA GLU A 37 -29.15 15.57 -5.21
C GLU A 37 -28.03 15.64 -6.27
N HIS A 38 -27.70 14.52 -6.92
CA HIS A 38 -26.50 14.39 -7.78
C HIS A 38 -26.77 14.03 -9.26
N VAL A 39 -28.03 14.05 -9.71
CA VAL A 39 -28.40 13.75 -11.10
C VAL A 39 -28.99 14.97 -11.79
N SER A 40 -28.72 15.13 -13.09
CA SER A 40 -29.36 16.19 -13.87
C SER A 40 -30.86 15.96 -13.97
N ALA A 41 -31.65 17.03 -14.05
CA ALA A 41 -33.11 16.95 -14.22
C ALA A 41 -33.50 16.06 -15.41
N ASP A 42 -32.73 16.11 -16.51
CA ASP A 42 -32.94 15.26 -17.69
C ASP A 42 -32.74 13.77 -17.39
N GLU A 43 -31.82 13.41 -16.51
CA GLU A 43 -31.59 12.01 -16.12
C GLU A 43 -32.66 11.51 -15.16
N VAL A 44 -33.13 12.36 -14.23
CA VAL A 44 -34.24 12.05 -13.32
C VAL A 44 -35.52 11.75 -14.13
N ASN A 45 -35.83 12.57 -15.14
CA ASN A 45 -37.05 12.41 -15.95
C ASN A 45 -37.08 11.12 -16.79
N LYS A 46 -35.92 10.54 -17.10
CA LYS A 46 -35.82 9.30 -17.87
C LYS A 46 -35.96 8.06 -17.01
N LYS A 47 -35.64 8.16 -15.72
CA LYS A 47 -35.69 7.03 -14.80
C LYS A 47 -37.12 6.81 -14.31
N ALA A 48 -37.54 5.55 -14.30
CA ALA A 48 -38.79 5.14 -13.68
C ALA A 48 -38.72 5.18 -12.14
N ASP A 49 -37.52 5.11 -11.58
CA ASP A 49 -37.23 5.19 -10.15
C ASP A 49 -35.88 5.90 -9.94
N PRO A 50 -35.74 6.83 -8.97
CA PRO A 50 -34.48 7.53 -8.71
C PRO A 50 -33.26 6.62 -8.47
N MET A 51 -33.47 5.40 -7.96
CA MET A 51 -32.44 4.39 -7.73
C MET A 51 -31.98 3.67 -8.99
N ASP A 52 -32.70 3.80 -10.10
CA ASP A 52 -32.33 3.14 -11.33
C ASP A 52 -31.01 3.70 -11.87
N PHE A 53 -30.14 2.81 -12.33
CA PHE A 53 -28.80 3.15 -12.80
C PHE A 53 -28.58 2.68 -14.22
N ALA A 54 -27.75 3.40 -14.97
CA ALA A 54 -27.55 3.13 -16.38
C ALA A 54 -26.73 1.85 -16.60
N LEU A 55 -27.23 1.00 -17.49
CA LEU A 55 -26.49 -0.09 -18.13
C LEU A 55 -25.86 0.41 -19.44
N TRP A 56 -26.58 1.27 -20.16
CA TRP A 56 -26.14 1.86 -21.42
C TRP A 56 -26.59 3.32 -21.46
N LYS A 57 -25.70 4.21 -21.92
CA LYS A 57 -25.99 5.63 -22.12
C LYS A 57 -25.92 5.94 -23.61
N ALA A 58 -26.97 6.55 -24.16
CA ALA A 58 -26.96 7.08 -25.51
C ALA A 58 -25.84 8.12 -25.67
N ALA A 59 -25.17 8.11 -26.82
CA ALA A 59 -24.04 8.99 -27.07
C ALA A 59 -24.52 10.43 -27.31
N LYS A 60 -23.83 11.40 -26.68
CA LYS A 60 -24.00 12.81 -27.04
C LYS A 60 -23.17 13.14 -28.30
N PRO A 61 -23.54 14.19 -29.05
CA PRO A 61 -22.77 14.60 -30.23
C PRO A 61 -21.27 14.81 -29.89
N GLY A 62 -20.40 14.13 -30.62
CA GLY A 62 -18.95 14.21 -30.45
C GLY A 62 -18.36 13.29 -29.38
N GLU A 63 -19.17 12.51 -28.67
CA GLU A 63 -18.68 11.47 -27.75
C GLU A 63 -18.22 10.21 -28.51
N ILE A 64 -17.21 9.52 -27.97
CA ILE A 64 -16.84 8.18 -28.42
C ILE A 64 -18.01 7.24 -28.12
N SER A 65 -18.38 6.43 -29.12
CA SER A 65 -19.56 5.56 -29.03
C SER A 65 -19.39 4.27 -29.84
N TRP A 66 -20.25 3.31 -29.54
CA TRP A 66 -20.37 2.02 -30.21
C TRP A 66 -21.81 1.77 -30.63
N ASP A 67 -21.99 1.03 -31.72
CA ASP A 67 -23.30 0.58 -32.16
C ASP A 67 -23.88 -0.46 -31.19
N SER A 68 -25.18 -0.34 -30.92
CA SER A 68 -25.92 -1.26 -30.06
C SER A 68 -27.37 -1.41 -30.53
N PRO A 69 -28.12 -2.41 -30.00
CA PRO A 69 -29.56 -2.53 -30.27
C PRO A 69 -30.41 -1.31 -29.88
N TRP A 70 -29.86 -0.41 -29.06
CA TRP A 70 -30.52 0.83 -28.60
C TRP A 70 -29.96 2.09 -29.26
N GLY A 71 -29.15 1.93 -30.32
CA GLY A 71 -28.46 3.01 -31.01
C GLY A 71 -27.04 3.25 -30.51
N ALA A 72 -26.38 4.26 -31.07
CA ALA A 72 -25.02 4.63 -30.70
C ALA A 72 -24.95 5.10 -29.24
N GLY A 73 -24.01 4.56 -28.48
CA GLY A 73 -23.87 4.84 -27.06
C GLY A 73 -22.61 4.28 -26.45
N ARG A 74 -22.60 4.20 -25.12
CA ARG A 74 -21.48 3.69 -24.33
C ARG A 74 -21.98 2.97 -23.08
N PRO A 75 -21.16 2.08 -22.49
CA PRO A 75 -21.50 1.43 -21.23
C PRO A 75 -21.77 2.44 -20.10
N GLY A 76 -22.66 2.06 -19.18
CA GLY A 76 -22.78 2.72 -17.88
C GLY A 76 -21.63 2.32 -16.95
N TRP A 77 -21.33 3.15 -15.96
CA TRP A 77 -20.14 2.99 -15.10
C TRP A 77 -20.01 1.58 -14.47
N HIS A 78 -21.11 0.98 -14.03
CA HIS A 78 -21.08 -0.28 -13.27
C HIS A 78 -21.04 -1.54 -14.14
N ILE A 79 -21.61 -1.49 -15.36
CA ILE A 79 -21.82 -2.71 -16.17
C ILE A 79 -20.51 -3.32 -16.69
N GLU A 80 -19.47 -2.49 -16.84
CA GLU A 80 -18.18 -2.91 -17.35
C GLU A 80 -17.56 -3.97 -16.43
N CYS A 81 -17.53 -3.70 -15.12
CA CYS A 81 -16.97 -4.60 -14.12
C CYS A 81 -17.74 -5.92 -14.04
N SER A 82 -19.08 -5.88 -14.00
CA SER A 82 -19.93 -7.07 -14.03
C SER A 82 -19.69 -7.96 -15.27
N VAL A 83 -19.65 -7.36 -16.46
CA VAL A 83 -19.49 -8.11 -17.71
C VAL A 83 -18.07 -8.66 -17.85
N MET A 84 -17.04 -7.89 -17.50
CA MET A 84 -15.66 -8.35 -17.62
C MET A 84 -15.31 -9.41 -16.59
N SER A 85 -15.71 -9.23 -15.33
CA SER A 85 -15.43 -10.21 -14.26
C SER A 85 -16.08 -11.57 -14.57
N THR A 86 -17.36 -11.58 -14.93
CA THR A 86 -18.07 -12.82 -15.28
C THR A 86 -17.53 -13.50 -16.53
N LYS A 87 -17.07 -12.72 -17.53
CA LYS A 87 -16.45 -13.26 -18.75
C LYS A 87 -15.08 -13.89 -18.52
N TYR A 88 -14.21 -13.24 -17.75
CA TYR A 88 -12.81 -13.64 -17.63
C TYR A 88 -12.52 -14.52 -16.40
N LEU A 89 -13.38 -14.50 -15.38
CA LEU A 89 -13.19 -15.29 -14.17
C LEU A 89 -14.26 -16.39 -14.09
N ALA A 90 -15.46 -16.05 -13.63
CA ALA A 90 -16.60 -16.95 -13.52
C ALA A 90 -17.86 -16.16 -13.12
N ASP A 91 -19.03 -16.79 -13.23
CA ASP A 91 -20.29 -16.24 -12.71
C ASP A 91 -20.27 -16.03 -11.17
N THR A 92 -19.44 -16.81 -10.46
CA THR A 92 -19.17 -16.67 -9.03
C THR A 92 -17.67 -16.58 -8.82
N ILE A 93 -17.18 -15.49 -8.23
CA ILE A 93 -15.76 -15.27 -7.95
C ILE A 93 -15.47 -15.30 -6.44
N ASP A 94 -14.22 -15.60 -6.07
CA ASP A 94 -13.83 -15.76 -4.67
C ASP A 94 -13.71 -14.41 -3.95
N ILE A 95 -12.90 -13.50 -4.49
CA ILE A 95 -12.62 -12.20 -3.87
C ILE A 95 -12.86 -11.08 -4.89
N HIS A 96 -13.59 -10.05 -4.49
CA HIS A 96 -13.72 -8.79 -5.20
C HIS A 96 -13.35 -7.64 -4.27
N ALA A 97 -12.47 -6.75 -4.71
CA ALA A 97 -11.91 -5.69 -3.88
C ALA A 97 -12.05 -4.30 -4.50
N GLY A 98 -12.07 -3.27 -3.66
CA GLY A 98 -12.08 -1.87 -4.09
C GLY A 98 -11.94 -0.89 -2.93
N GLY A 99 -11.98 0.41 -3.20
CA GLY A 99 -12.08 1.43 -2.15
C GLY A 99 -13.43 1.35 -1.43
N GLN A 100 -13.49 1.76 -0.17
CA GLN A 100 -14.74 1.80 0.60
C GLN A 100 -15.84 2.66 -0.08
N ASP A 101 -15.47 3.68 -0.86
CA ASP A 101 -16.41 4.45 -1.68
C ASP A 101 -17.05 3.67 -2.84
N LEU A 102 -16.49 2.52 -3.22
CA LEU A 102 -17.07 1.66 -4.25
C LEU A 102 -18.11 0.69 -3.67
N GLU A 103 -18.17 0.51 -2.35
CA GLU A 103 -19.18 -0.32 -1.70
C GLU A 103 -20.59 0.06 -2.14
N PHE A 104 -20.89 1.37 -2.13
CA PHE A 104 -22.10 1.93 -2.69
C PHE A 104 -21.80 3.17 -3.54
N PRO A 105 -22.38 3.31 -4.75
CA PRO A 105 -23.31 2.37 -5.38
C PRO A 105 -22.63 1.28 -6.22
N HIS A 106 -21.31 1.32 -6.40
CA HIS A 106 -20.65 0.59 -7.48
C HIS A 106 -20.75 -0.94 -7.33
N HIS A 107 -20.23 -1.51 -6.26
CA HIS A 107 -20.25 -2.95 -6.01
C HIS A 107 -21.68 -3.47 -5.77
N GLU A 108 -22.55 -2.68 -5.14
CA GLU A 108 -23.98 -3.01 -5.00
C GLU A 108 -24.65 -3.19 -6.37
N ASN A 109 -24.33 -2.30 -7.32
CA ASN A 109 -24.81 -2.39 -8.70
C ASN A 109 -24.23 -3.60 -9.43
N GLU A 110 -22.97 -3.95 -9.18
CA GLU A 110 -22.36 -5.13 -9.79
C GLU A 110 -23.01 -6.43 -9.32
N ILE A 111 -23.32 -6.54 -8.03
CA ILE A 111 -24.08 -7.67 -7.46
C ILE A 111 -25.43 -7.74 -8.18
N ALA A 112 -26.19 -6.65 -8.19
CA ALA A 112 -27.52 -6.62 -8.78
C ALA A 112 -27.50 -7.03 -10.26
N GLN A 113 -26.54 -6.51 -11.05
CA GLN A 113 -26.38 -6.86 -12.46
C GLN A 113 -26.01 -8.33 -12.67
N SER A 114 -24.98 -8.80 -11.96
CA SER A 114 -24.38 -10.13 -12.17
C SER A 114 -25.30 -11.24 -11.67
N GLU A 115 -25.91 -11.08 -10.49
CA GLU A 115 -26.80 -12.10 -9.93
C GLU A 115 -28.13 -12.14 -10.68
N ALA A 116 -28.65 -11.00 -11.16
CA ALA A 116 -29.86 -10.99 -11.99
C ALA A 116 -29.64 -11.63 -13.37
N ALA A 117 -28.43 -11.50 -13.93
CA ALA A 117 -28.09 -12.08 -15.23
C ALA A 117 -27.80 -13.59 -15.16
N THR A 118 -27.12 -14.04 -14.09
CA THR A 118 -26.64 -15.42 -13.97
C THR A 118 -27.52 -16.31 -13.09
N GLY A 119 -28.31 -15.72 -12.18
CA GLY A 119 -29.06 -16.46 -11.15
C GLY A 119 -28.17 -17.09 -10.06
N LYS A 120 -26.89 -16.71 -9.97
CA LYS A 120 -25.92 -17.23 -9.00
C LYS A 120 -25.43 -16.12 -8.08
N LYS A 121 -24.87 -16.50 -6.92
CA LYS A 121 -24.13 -15.59 -6.04
C LYS A 121 -22.92 -15.03 -6.80
N PHE A 122 -22.70 -13.72 -6.79
CA PHE A 122 -21.62 -13.11 -7.58
C PHE A 122 -20.24 -13.25 -6.91
N VAL A 123 -20.10 -12.89 -5.63
CA VAL A 123 -18.78 -12.84 -4.94
C VAL A 123 -18.84 -13.48 -3.56
N ASN A 124 -17.85 -14.31 -3.20
CA ASN A 124 -17.77 -14.93 -1.88
C ASN A 124 -17.29 -13.97 -0.78
N TYR A 125 -16.23 -13.21 -1.03
CA TYR A 125 -15.63 -12.26 -0.10
C TYR A 125 -15.43 -10.88 -0.75
N TRP A 126 -15.98 -9.85 -0.11
CA TRP A 126 -15.75 -8.46 -0.48
C TRP A 126 -14.67 -7.85 0.41
N MET A 127 -13.71 -7.15 -0.19
CA MET A 127 -12.62 -6.48 0.55
C MET A 127 -12.56 -5.01 0.19
N HIS A 128 -12.77 -4.13 1.18
CA HIS A 128 -12.78 -2.69 0.97
C HIS A 128 -11.68 -1.99 1.76
N ASN A 129 -10.83 -1.22 1.07
CA ASN A 129 -9.79 -0.43 1.73
C ASN A 129 -10.31 0.96 2.17
N GLY A 130 -9.78 1.45 3.28
CA GLY A 130 -10.07 2.76 3.82
C GLY A 130 -9.53 3.90 2.95
N PHE A 131 -10.00 5.12 3.24
CA PHE A 131 -9.57 6.33 2.53
C PHE A 131 -8.15 6.75 2.88
N VAL A 132 -7.52 7.49 1.96
CA VAL A 132 -6.33 8.30 2.29
C VAL A 132 -6.80 9.68 2.74
N THR A 133 -6.37 10.09 3.94
CA THR A 133 -6.60 11.43 4.49
C THR A 133 -5.31 12.24 4.44
N ILE A 134 -5.40 13.56 4.40
CA ILE A 134 -4.26 14.50 4.37
C ILE A 134 -4.26 15.38 5.61
N GLY A 135 -3.06 15.67 6.11
CA GLY A 135 -2.84 16.64 7.17
C GLY A 135 -3.18 16.11 8.57
N LYS A 136 -3.00 16.97 9.57
CA LYS A 136 -3.19 16.61 11.00
C LYS A 136 -4.68 16.45 11.35
N ASP A 137 -5.55 17.10 10.60
CA ASP A 137 -7.00 17.10 10.81
C ASP A 137 -7.74 15.97 10.07
N ASN A 138 -7.00 15.04 9.42
CA ASN A 138 -7.57 13.89 8.70
C ASN A 138 -8.59 14.27 7.62
N GLU A 139 -8.35 15.37 6.89
CA GLU A 139 -9.22 15.74 5.79
C GLU A 139 -9.15 14.70 4.67
N LYS A 140 -10.29 14.31 4.10
CA LYS A 140 -10.30 13.41 2.94
C LYS A 140 -9.55 14.05 1.78
N MET A 141 -8.65 13.30 1.15
CA MET A 141 -7.98 13.75 -0.06
C MET A 141 -8.98 13.75 -1.23
N SER A 142 -9.21 14.91 -1.86
CA SER A 142 -10.08 14.99 -3.04
C SER A 142 -9.64 16.09 -4.01
N LYS A 143 -9.95 15.88 -5.30
CA LYS A 143 -9.71 16.92 -6.33
C LYS A 143 -10.53 18.18 -6.06
N SER A 144 -11.74 18.06 -5.50
CA SER A 144 -12.63 19.19 -5.24
C SER A 144 -12.11 20.09 -4.11
N LEU A 145 -11.43 19.52 -3.11
CA LEU A 145 -10.82 20.27 -2.00
C LEU A 145 -9.44 20.84 -2.34
N HIS A 146 -8.91 20.58 -3.54
CA HIS A 146 -7.56 20.97 -3.97
C HIS A 146 -6.44 20.52 -3.02
N ASN A 147 -6.72 19.54 -2.15
CA ASN A 147 -5.81 19.03 -1.12
C ASN A 147 -5.21 17.66 -1.51
N PHE A 148 -5.08 17.39 -2.82
CA PHE A 148 -4.51 16.14 -3.31
C PHE A 148 -3.09 16.34 -3.80
N ILE A 149 -2.26 15.34 -3.54
CA ILE A 149 -0.90 15.24 -4.07
C ILE A 149 -0.81 13.98 -4.92
N THR A 150 -0.13 14.06 -6.06
CA THR A 150 0.03 12.90 -6.93
C THR A 150 1.22 12.07 -6.47
N VAL A 151 1.16 10.74 -6.68
CA VAL A 151 2.32 9.86 -6.48
C VAL A 151 3.51 10.35 -7.29
N HIS A 152 3.28 10.85 -8.52
CA HIS A 152 4.31 11.38 -9.40
C HIS A 152 5.05 12.59 -8.79
N ASP A 153 4.38 13.39 -7.98
CA ASP A 153 5.01 14.53 -7.30
C ASP A 153 5.72 14.11 -6.01
N ILE A 154 5.13 13.20 -5.22
CA ILE A 154 5.75 12.69 -3.98
C ILE A 154 7.10 12.05 -4.27
N ILE A 155 7.18 11.17 -5.27
CA ILE A 155 8.39 10.38 -5.55
C ILE A 155 9.56 11.20 -6.10
N LYS A 156 9.36 12.50 -6.39
CA LYS A 156 10.45 13.42 -6.74
C LYS A 156 11.32 13.77 -5.53
N HIS A 157 10.77 13.61 -4.32
CA HIS A 157 11.40 14.03 -3.07
C HIS A 157 11.44 12.93 -2.01
N VAL A 158 10.64 11.87 -2.16
CA VAL A 158 10.56 10.73 -1.24
C VAL A 158 10.92 9.46 -1.98
N ASP A 159 11.77 8.60 -1.39
CA ASP A 159 12.06 7.28 -1.95
C ASP A 159 10.74 6.48 -2.11
N PRO A 160 10.41 5.96 -3.31
CA PRO A 160 9.23 5.13 -3.53
C PRO A 160 9.08 3.95 -2.55
N GLN A 161 10.18 3.37 -2.05
CA GLN A 161 10.15 2.29 -1.06
C GLN A 161 9.68 2.79 0.31
N VAL A 162 10.00 4.02 0.70
CA VAL A 162 9.49 4.65 1.93
C VAL A 162 7.99 4.85 1.82
N LEU A 163 7.52 5.43 0.70
CA LEU A 163 6.09 5.61 0.46
C LEU A 163 5.35 4.26 0.46
N ARG A 164 5.93 3.25 -0.20
CA ARG A 164 5.37 1.89 -0.20
C ARG A 164 5.31 1.30 1.19
N PHE A 165 6.39 1.41 1.98
CA PHE A 165 6.46 0.89 3.34
C PHE A 165 5.44 1.56 4.26
N PHE A 166 5.32 2.88 4.20
CA PHE A 166 4.31 3.65 4.91
C PHE A 166 2.89 3.12 4.66
N MET A 167 2.51 2.96 3.37
CA MET A 167 1.19 2.46 3.01
C MET A 167 1.00 0.99 3.41
N ALA A 168 2.03 0.14 3.23
CA ALA A 168 1.94 -1.29 3.46
C ALA A 168 1.88 -1.68 4.94
N THR A 169 2.31 -0.81 5.85
CA THR A 169 2.33 -1.05 7.30
C THR A 169 1.09 -0.51 8.02
N THR A 170 0.13 0.03 7.27
CA THR A 170 -1.18 0.47 7.79
C THR A 170 -2.26 -0.54 7.41
N GLN A 171 -3.09 -0.95 8.38
CA GLN A 171 -4.18 -1.90 8.10
C GLN A 171 -5.10 -1.37 7.00
N TYR A 172 -5.32 -2.15 5.95
CA TYR A 172 -5.99 -1.72 4.71
C TYR A 172 -7.40 -1.20 4.96
N ARG A 173 -8.10 -1.72 5.98
CA ARG A 173 -9.46 -1.31 6.37
C ARG A 173 -9.52 0.01 7.13
N ARG A 174 -8.38 0.57 7.53
CA ARG A 174 -8.31 1.85 8.26
C ARG A 174 -7.93 2.99 7.33
N PRO A 175 -8.36 4.22 7.64
CA PRO A 175 -7.86 5.39 6.93
C PRO A 175 -6.33 5.50 7.05
N ILE A 176 -5.67 5.82 5.94
CA ILE A 176 -4.23 6.10 5.91
C ILE A 176 -4.05 7.61 6.02
N GLN A 177 -3.51 8.07 7.15
CA GLN A 177 -3.23 9.49 7.37
C GLN A 177 -1.89 9.88 6.75
N TYR A 178 -1.96 10.54 5.59
CA TYR A 178 -0.79 11.11 4.93
C TYR A 178 -0.39 12.43 5.61
N SER A 179 0.81 12.44 6.20
CA SER A 179 1.46 13.62 6.75
C SER A 179 2.98 13.52 6.55
N GLU A 180 3.67 14.65 6.56
CA GLU A 180 5.14 14.69 6.51
C GLU A 180 5.76 13.96 7.71
N ASP A 181 5.20 14.17 8.91
CA ASP A 181 5.63 13.49 10.14
C ASP A 181 5.56 11.95 9.98
N ASN A 182 4.45 11.42 9.45
CA ASN A 182 4.29 9.97 9.27
C ASN A 182 5.22 9.40 8.18
N LEU A 183 5.56 10.19 7.15
CA LEU A 183 6.53 9.78 6.13
C LEU A 183 7.95 9.72 6.70
N VAL A 184 8.33 10.71 7.52
CA VAL A 184 9.64 10.72 8.21
C VAL A 184 9.76 9.51 9.14
N ASP A 185 8.71 9.19 9.89
CA ASP A 185 8.69 7.99 10.75
C ASP A 185 8.84 6.71 9.93
N ALA A 186 8.13 6.59 8.80
CA ALA A 186 8.27 5.44 7.91
C ALA A 186 9.68 5.33 7.31
N GLN A 187 10.30 6.47 6.96
CA GLN A 187 11.68 6.53 6.47
C GLN A 187 12.66 6.02 7.50
N ASN A 188 12.58 6.52 8.75
CA ASN A 188 13.45 6.11 9.84
C ASN A 188 13.30 4.61 10.14
N ASN A 189 12.06 4.12 10.21
CA ASN A 189 11.79 2.70 10.45
C ASN A 189 12.34 1.81 9.34
N LEU A 190 12.18 2.20 8.08
CA LEU A 190 12.74 1.44 6.95
C LEU A 190 14.27 1.47 6.96
N ALA A 191 14.88 2.62 7.24
CA ALA A 191 16.33 2.77 7.36
C ALA A 191 16.88 1.81 8.43
N HIS A 192 16.25 1.74 9.61
CA HIS A 192 16.66 0.81 10.66
C HIS A 192 16.67 -0.66 10.21
N ILE A 193 15.69 -1.09 9.42
CA ILE A 193 15.63 -2.45 8.85
C ILE A 193 16.77 -2.65 7.84
N GLN A 194 17.00 -1.68 6.96
CA GLN A 194 18.05 -1.73 5.94
C GLN A 194 19.45 -1.78 6.57
N THR A 195 19.68 -0.96 7.59
CA THR A 195 20.90 -0.93 8.40
C THR A 195 21.20 -2.30 9.02
N ALA A 196 20.23 -2.91 9.70
CA ALA A 196 20.39 -4.26 10.26
C ALA A 196 20.69 -5.31 9.18
N PHE A 197 20.05 -5.21 8.03
CA PHE A 197 20.31 -6.08 6.88
C PHE A 197 21.74 -5.93 6.33
N ASN A 198 22.25 -4.69 6.26
CA ASN A 198 23.61 -4.38 5.82
C ASN A 198 24.67 -4.81 6.85
N ASN A 199 24.39 -4.68 8.14
CA ASN A 199 25.28 -5.18 9.20
C ASN A 199 25.53 -6.67 9.12
N LEU A 200 24.48 -7.44 8.82
CA LEU A 200 24.62 -8.87 8.57
C LEU A 200 25.59 -9.14 7.41
N GLU A 201 25.48 -8.38 6.33
CA GLU A 201 26.39 -8.49 5.18
C GLU A 201 27.84 -8.16 5.57
N TYR A 202 28.05 -7.08 6.32
CA TYR A 202 29.39 -6.71 6.79
C TYR A 202 29.97 -7.79 7.71
N ARG A 203 29.16 -8.29 8.65
CA ARG A 203 29.56 -9.30 9.63
C ARG A 203 29.91 -10.64 8.99
N LYS A 204 29.39 -10.91 7.78
CA LYS A 204 29.68 -12.10 6.98
C LYS A 204 31.18 -12.27 6.67
N ASN A 205 31.94 -11.18 6.58
CA ASN A 205 33.38 -11.21 6.30
C ASN A 205 34.20 -11.88 7.42
N ASP A 206 33.73 -11.75 8.66
CA ASP A 206 34.38 -12.30 9.87
C ASP A 206 33.60 -13.51 10.43
N ALA A 207 32.74 -14.12 9.61
CA ALA A 207 31.95 -15.29 9.98
C ALA A 207 32.75 -16.57 9.80
N THR A 208 32.48 -17.56 10.64
CA THR A 208 33.03 -18.91 10.49
C THR A 208 32.09 -19.77 9.66
N ASP A 209 32.64 -20.70 8.88
CA ASP A 209 31.86 -21.72 8.20
C ASP A 209 31.16 -22.62 9.24
N GLY A 210 29.94 -23.05 8.94
CA GLY A 210 29.12 -23.89 9.80
C GLY A 210 27.68 -23.38 9.92
N ASP A 211 26.89 -24.09 10.72
CA ASP A 211 25.49 -23.79 11.01
C ASP A 211 25.27 -23.34 12.46
N ASP A 212 24.11 -22.74 12.73
CA ASP A 212 23.62 -22.49 14.09
C ASP A 212 22.15 -22.95 14.17
N ALA A 213 21.95 -24.17 14.66
CA ALA A 213 20.62 -24.77 14.79
C ALA A 213 19.67 -23.92 15.67
N THR A 214 20.20 -23.15 16.62
CA THR A 214 19.41 -22.26 17.47
C THR A 214 18.83 -21.12 16.63
N VAL A 215 19.64 -20.53 15.73
CA VAL A 215 19.17 -19.52 14.79
C VAL A 215 18.09 -20.10 13.87
N THR A 216 18.32 -21.28 13.30
CA THR A 216 17.34 -21.94 12.42
C THR A 216 15.97 -22.13 13.09
N ASN A 217 15.94 -22.62 14.33
CA ASN A 217 14.70 -22.79 15.08
C ASN A 217 14.01 -21.46 15.41
N GLN A 218 14.79 -20.43 15.74
CA GLN A 218 14.26 -19.10 16.00
C GLN A 218 13.66 -18.47 14.74
N LEU A 219 14.30 -18.65 13.58
CA LEU A 219 13.78 -18.17 12.29
C LEU A 219 12.48 -18.87 11.89
N ALA A 220 12.34 -20.18 12.17
CA ALA A 220 11.08 -20.89 11.96
C ALA A 220 9.95 -20.32 12.83
N THR A 221 10.27 -19.94 14.08
CA THR A 221 9.32 -19.30 14.99
C THR A 221 8.88 -17.93 14.46
N PHE A 222 9.82 -17.08 14.04
CA PHE A 222 9.47 -15.78 13.43
C PHE A 222 8.59 -15.94 12.20
N ARG A 223 8.89 -16.91 11.33
CA ARG A 223 8.06 -17.19 10.15
C ARG A 223 6.64 -17.59 10.56
N SER A 224 6.50 -18.50 11.53
CA SER A 224 5.18 -18.95 11.99
C SER A 224 4.38 -17.79 12.59
N SER A 225 4.98 -16.96 13.44
CA SER A 225 4.31 -15.80 14.04
C SER A 225 3.93 -14.75 13.00
N PHE A 226 4.76 -14.56 11.96
CA PHE A 226 4.42 -13.67 10.85
C PHE A 226 3.21 -14.19 10.07
N ILE A 227 3.17 -15.48 9.75
CA ILE A 227 2.04 -16.11 9.04
C ILE A 227 0.77 -15.98 9.87
N GLU A 228 0.81 -16.33 11.16
CA GLU A 228 -0.33 -16.21 12.07
C GLU A 228 -0.88 -14.77 12.13
N ALA A 229 0.01 -13.77 12.16
CA ALA A 229 -0.41 -12.37 12.09
C ALA A 229 -1.07 -12.03 10.74
N MET A 230 -0.47 -12.43 9.62
CA MET A 230 -1.00 -12.09 8.30
C MET A 230 -2.28 -12.85 7.93
N ASP A 231 -2.50 -14.05 8.49
CA ASP A 231 -3.72 -14.84 8.32
C ASP A 231 -4.93 -14.20 9.02
N ASP A 232 -4.69 -13.34 10.03
CA ASP A 232 -5.72 -12.51 10.68
C ASP A 232 -6.02 -11.25 9.86
N ASP A 233 -6.79 -11.39 8.76
CA ASP A 233 -7.23 -10.26 7.92
C ASP A 233 -6.08 -9.33 7.50
N ILE A 234 -4.93 -9.91 7.12
CA ILE A 234 -3.73 -9.18 6.70
C ILE A 234 -3.31 -8.18 7.79
N ASN A 235 -3.14 -8.64 9.04
CA ASN A 235 -2.77 -7.79 10.18
C ASN A 235 -1.32 -7.30 10.06
N VAL A 236 -1.12 -6.29 9.21
CA VAL A 236 0.19 -5.73 8.89
C VAL A 236 0.88 -5.11 10.10
N GLN A 237 0.14 -4.62 11.11
CA GLN A 237 0.75 -4.09 12.34
C GLN A 237 1.44 -5.20 13.13
N ASN A 238 0.79 -6.34 13.30
CA ASN A 238 1.40 -7.49 13.97
C ASN A 238 2.48 -8.13 13.09
N GLY A 239 2.26 -8.19 11.77
CA GLY A 239 3.26 -8.68 10.81
C GLY A 239 4.56 -7.87 10.86
N ILE A 240 4.48 -6.54 10.84
CA ILE A 240 5.68 -5.69 10.92
C ILE A 240 6.33 -5.73 12.30
N ALA A 241 5.56 -5.92 13.38
CA ALA A 241 6.14 -6.13 14.71
C ALA A 241 7.05 -7.37 14.77
N VAL A 242 6.67 -8.47 14.10
CA VAL A 242 7.51 -9.66 13.96
C VAL A 242 8.81 -9.35 13.19
N VAL A 243 8.73 -8.53 12.15
CA VAL A 243 9.91 -8.04 11.42
C VAL A 243 10.85 -7.24 12.32
N TYR A 244 10.32 -6.34 13.15
CA TYR A 244 11.14 -5.58 14.10
C TYR A 244 11.83 -6.46 15.15
N GLU A 245 11.14 -7.50 15.65
CA GLU A 245 11.78 -8.46 16.54
C GLU A 245 12.85 -9.31 15.84
N LEU A 246 12.65 -9.66 14.55
CA LEU A 246 13.67 -10.29 13.72
C LEU A 246 14.89 -9.38 13.51
N VAL A 247 14.68 -8.08 13.28
CA VAL A 247 15.76 -7.08 13.19
C VAL A 247 16.53 -6.99 14.51
N LYS A 248 15.83 -6.94 15.64
CA LYS A 248 16.45 -6.92 16.97
C LYS A 248 17.22 -8.21 17.27
N PHE A 249 16.75 -9.34 16.77
CA PHE A 249 17.46 -10.62 16.84
C PHE A 249 18.72 -10.60 15.96
N ALA A 250 18.63 -10.07 14.74
CA ALA A 250 19.76 -9.92 13.83
C ALA A 250 20.89 -9.08 14.44
N ASN A 251 20.58 -7.90 14.98
CA ASN A 251 21.56 -7.02 15.62
C ASN A 251 22.24 -7.69 16.83
N ARG A 252 21.47 -8.41 17.67
CA ARG A 252 22.06 -9.18 18.78
C ARG A 252 22.93 -10.34 18.31
N TYR A 253 22.61 -10.93 17.16
CA TYR A 253 23.40 -12.00 16.58
C TYR A 253 24.75 -11.49 16.06
N THR A 254 24.79 -10.32 15.41
CA THR A 254 26.03 -9.73 14.88
C THR A 254 27.03 -9.34 15.98
N GLU A 255 26.53 -8.99 17.17
CA GLU A 255 27.34 -8.68 18.37
C GLU A 255 28.04 -9.90 19.00
N LYS A 256 27.68 -11.14 18.61
CA LYS A 256 28.35 -12.34 19.13
C LYS A 256 29.81 -12.37 18.69
N LYS A 257 30.68 -12.88 19.57
CA LYS A 257 32.12 -13.09 19.30
C LYS A 257 32.35 -13.93 18.04
N THR A 258 31.56 -15.00 17.88
CA THR A 258 31.61 -15.90 16.73
C THR A 258 30.21 -16.05 16.18
N VAL A 259 30.11 -16.01 14.86
CA VAL A 259 28.85 -16.16 14.11
C VAL A 259 29.08 -17.11 12.95
N ALA A 260 28.10 -17.97 12.70
CA ALA A 260 28.06 -18.85 11.56
C ALA A 260 27.58 -18.10 10.30
N LYS A 261 28.25 -18.35 9.17
CA LYS A 261 27.91 -17.74 7.87
C LYS A 261 26.50 -18.11 7.40
N ASP A 262 26.11 -19.38 7.51
CA ASP A 262 24.79 -19.86 7.08
C ASP A 262 23.66 -19.19 7.89
N ALA A 263 23.89 -18.94 9.17
CA ALA A 263 22.93 -18.24 10.01
C ALA A 263 22.71 -16.79 9.55
N ILE A 264 23.77 -16.06 9.17
CA ILE A 264 23.66 -14.71 8.60
C ILE A 264 22.83 -14.74 7.32
N GLU A 265 23.16 -15.65 6.41
CA GLU A 265 22.45 -15.78 5.12
C GLU A 265 20.98 -16.13 5.31
N ASN A 266 20.67 -17.02 6.27
CA ASN A 266 19.30 -17.39 6.60
C ASN A 266 18.50 -16.25 7.25
N ILE A 267 19.11 -15.45 8.13
CA ILE A 267 18.47 -14.25 8.69
C ILE A 267 18.18 -13.23 7.57
N GLN A 268 19.16 -12.93 6.72
CA GLN A 268 19.00 -12.03 5.57
C GLN A 268 17.91 -12.52 4.61
N LYS A 269 17.87 -13.82 4.34
CA LYS A 269 16.85 -14.44 3.49
C LYS A 269 15.46 -14.25 4.07
N LEU A 270 15.27 -14.53 5.37
CA LEU A 270 13.97 -14.34 6.01
C LEU A 270 13.56 -12.86 6.00
N LEU A 271 14.46 -11.94 6.34
CA LEU A 271 14.18 -10.49 6.25
C LEU A 271 13.72 -10.09 4.84
N LYS A 272 14.43 -10.54 3.80
CA LYS A 272 14.04 -10.28 2.40
C LYS A 272 12.66 -10.83 2.08
N GLU A 273 12.36 -12.06 2.47
CA GLU A 273 11.08 -12.70 2.19
C GLU A 273 9.92 -11.95 2.89
N LEU A 274 10.08 -11.60 4.17
CA LEU A 274 9.03 -10.90 4.92
C LEU A 274 8.81 -9.47 4.40
N LEU A 275 9.88 -8.71 4.15
CA LEU A 275 9.77 -7.33 3.63
C LEU A 275 9.22 -7.27 2.20
N LEU A 276 9.46 -8.30 1.40
CA LEU A 276 8.91 -8.37 0.04
C LEU A 276 7.37 -8.41 0.04
N ILE A 277 6.75 -8.97 1.07
CA ILE A 277 5.28 -8.98 1.24
C ILE A 277 4.75 -7.54 1.44
N PHE A 278 5.52 -6.68 2.11
CA PHE A 278 5.26 -5.24 2.19
C PHE A 278 5.66 -4.48 0.91
N GLY A 279 6.18 -5.17 -0.12
CA GLY A 279 6.66 -4.58 -1.36
C GLY A 279 7.98 -3.83 -1.23
N VAL A 280 8.74 -4.08 -0.17
CA VAL A 280 10.07 -3.50 0.07
C VAL A 280 11.15 -4.48 -0.37
N LYS A 281 12.12 -4.00 -1.13
CA LYS A 281 13.27 -4.78 -1.59
C LYS A 281 14.49 -4.38 -0.77
N LEU A 282 15.01 -5.33 -0.01
CA LEU A 282 16.29 -5.17 0.67
C LEU A 282 17.42 -5.53 -0.30
N THR A 283 18.24 -4.53 -0.60
CA THR A 283 19.49 -4.68 -1.34
C THR A 283 20.64 -4.31 -0.44
N THR A 284 21.74 -5.04 -0.54
CA THR A 284 23.01 -4.59 0.03
C THR A 284 23.38 -3.29 -0.68
N THR A 285 23.38 -2.17 0.03
CA THR A 285 23.96 -0.94 -0.50
C THR A 285 25.44 -1.21 -0.75
N GLY A 286 25.92 -0.89 -1.96
CA GLY A 286 27.35 -0.98 -2.26
C GLY A 286 28.10 -0.29 -1.14
N GLN A 287 29.06 -0.99 -0.53
CA GLN A 287 29.83 -0.43 0.58
C GLN A 287 30.40 0.91 0.10
N ILE A 288 30.16 2.00 0.85
CA ILE A 288 31.12 3.08 0.79
C ILE A 288 32.45 2.45 1.25
N ASP A 289 33.40 2.41 0.34
CA ASP A 289 34.72 1.90 0.64
C ASP A 289 35.36 2.77 1.73
N ASP A 290 36.26 2.17 2.52
CA ASP A 290 36.92 2.86 3.63
C ASP A 290 37.65 4.13 3.18
N GLU A 291 38.04 4.24 1.92
CA GLU A 291 38.71 5.42 1.36
C GLU A 291 37.74 6.59 1.24
N THR A 292 36.53 6.35 0.76
CA THR A 292 35.46 7.34 0.64
C THR A 292 34.95 7.76 2.02
N ILE A 293 34.85 6.84 3.00
CA ILE A 293 34.56 7.20 4.40
C ILE A 293 35.64 8.13 4.95
N LYS A 294 36.92 7.77 4.76
CA LYS A 294 38.04 8.61 5.20
C LYS A 294 38.04 9.98 4.53
N GLN A 295 37.67 10.08 3.25
CA GLN A 295 37.56 11.36 2.56
C GLN A 295 36.42 12.22 3.12
N LEU A 296 35.26 11.64 3.42
CA LEU A 296 34.14 12.35 4.05
C LEU A 296 34.47 12.81 5.47
N ILE A 297 35.13 11.96 6.27
CA ILE A 297 35.64 12.33 7.59
C ILE A 297 36.67 13.47 7.48
N ALA A 298 37.59 13.41 6.52
CA ALA A 298 38.57 14.48 6.30
C ALA A 298 37.90 15.81 5.90
N LYS A 299 36.87 15.77 5.04
CA LYS A 299 36.07 16.95 4.68
C LYS A 299 35.30 17.52 5.88
N ARG A 300 34.72 16.66 6.73
CA ARG A 300 34.09 17.05 7.98
C ARG A 300 35.09 17.73 8.93
N ASP A 301 36.26 17.13 9.12
CA ASP A 301 37.28 17.65 10.03
C ASP A 301 37.85 18.98 9.50
N GLU A 302 37.95 19.15 8.19
CA GLU A 302 38.25 20.44 7.55
C GLU A 302 37.14 21.48 7.79
N ALA A 303 35.87 21.09 7.60
CA ALA A 303 34.74 21.98 7.88
C ALA A 303 34.73 22.44 9.35
N ARG A 304 35.06 21.56 10.30
CA ARG A 304 35.23 21.93 11.73
C ARG A 304 36.40 22.88 11.94
N ARG A 305 37.56 22.64 11.31
CA ARG A 305 38.71 23.55 11.38
C ARG A 305 38.39 24.94 10.84
N GLN A 306 37.59 25.01 9.78
CA GLN A 306 37.09 26.26 9.20
C GLN A 306 35.88 26.86 9.94
N LYS A 307 35.44 26.25 11.05
CA LYS A 307 34.25 26.65 11.84
C LYS A 307 32.94 26.63 11.04
N ASN A 308 32.87 25.85 9.96
CA ASN A 308 31.64 25.58 9.22
C ASN A 308 30.91 24.38 9.85
N PHE A 309 30.24 24.64 10.99
CA PHE A 309 29.56 23.60 11.76
C PHE A 309 28.36 23.00 11.03
N ALA A 310 27.64 23.78 10.23
CA ALA A 310 26.51 23.30 9.44
C ALA A 310 26.92 22.19 8.47
N LEU A 311 28.01 22.40 7.72
CA LEU A 311 28.54 21.39 6.81
C LEU A 311 29.11 20.16 7.55
N SER A 312 29.72 20.36 8.72
CA SER A 312 30.21 19.27 9.56
C SER A 312 29.08 18.37 10.07
N ASP A 313 27.98 18.97 10.53
CA ASP A 313 26.81 18.24 11.00
C ASP A 313 26.12 17.53 9.85
N GLN A 314 25.97 18.19 8.69
CA GLN A 314 25.43 17.56 7.48
C GLN A 314 26.23 16.31 7.08
N ILE A 315 27.56 16.39 7.01
CA ILE A 315 28.39 15.22 6.65
C ILE A 315 28.31 14.11 7.71
N ARG A 316 28.19 14.46 9.00
CA ARG A 316 28.00 13.47 10.07
C ARG A 316 26.66 12.75 9.90
N ASP A 317 25.61 13.50 9.62
CA ASP A 317 24.26 12.97 9.49
C ASP A 317 24.15 12.13 8.21
N ASP A 318 24.73 12.58 7.09
CA ASP A 318 24.85 11.80 5.85
C ASP A 318 25.62 10.49 6.05
N LEU A 319 26.70 10.49 6.84
CA LEU A 319 27.46 9.28 7.18
C LEU A 319 26.63 8.35 8.09
N LYS A 320 25.92 8.92 9.06
CA LYS A 320 25.05 8.17 9.97
C LYS A 320 23.89 7.52 9.22
N ASP A 321 23.28 8.21 8.26
CA ASP A 321 22.21 7.71 7.40
C ASP A 321 22.68 6.54 6.51
N GLN A 322 23.99 6.46 6.28
CA GLN A 322 24.64 5.37 5.55
C GLN A 322 25.18 4.27 6.47
N GLY A 323 24.77 4.27 7.75
CA GLY A 323 25.22 3.28 8.73
C GLY A 323 26.67 3.48 9.14
N ILE A 324 27.17 4.72 9.18
CA ILE A 324 28.53 5.02 9.64
C ILE A 324 28.44 5.97 10.82
N ILE A 325 28.67 5.44 12.02
CA ILE A 325 28.75 6.25 13.23
C ILE A 325 30.17 6.77 13.40
N ILE A 326 30.27 8.08 13.58
CA ILE A 326 31.52 8.79 13.85
C ILE A 326 31.65 9.04 15.35
N GLU A 327 32.78 8.64 15.93
CA GLU A 327 33.15 8.87 17.32
C GLU A 327 34.38 9.78 17.39
N ASP A 328 34.23 10.99 17.92
CA ASP A 328 35.34 11.90 18.16
C ASP A 328 36.08 11.50 19.44
N THR A 329 37.38 11.18 19.34
CA THR A 329 38.23 10.88 20.51
C THR A 329 39.38 11.87 20.61
N PRO A 330 40.04 12.03 21.78
CA PRO A 330 41.26 12.84 21.91
C PRO A 330 42.41 12.41 20.99
N GLN A 331 42.35 11.20 20.43
CA GLN A 331 43.35 10.62 19.54
C GLN A 331 42.97 10.74 18.06
N GLY A 332 41.83 11.38 17.76
CA GLY A 332 41.31 11.57 16.41
C GLY A 332 39.89 10.99 16.22
N THR A 333 39.33 11.24 15.04
CA THR A 333 38.02 10.77 14.62
C THR A 333 38.08 9.27 14.28
N ARG A 334 37.31 8.45 14.99
CA ARG A 334 37.08 7.03 14.67
C ARG A 334 35.71 6.87 14.03
N TYR A 335 35.52 5.79 13.29
CA TYR A 335 34.20 5.42 12.79
C TYR A 335 33.95 3.93 12.98
N ARG A 336 32.68 3.57 13.08
CA ARG A 336 32.21 2.19 13.02
C ARG A 336 31.11 2.10 11.96
N LYS A 337 31.11 1.00 11.21
CA LYS A 337 30.01 0.65 10.32
C LYS A 337 28.94 -0.02 11.18
N GLU A 338 27.71 0.40 10.98
CA GLU A 338 26.55 0.11 11.81
C GLU A 338 25.30 -0.04 10.97
#